data_AF-A0A6M0GCF6-F1
#
_entry.id   AF-A0A6M0GCF6-F1
#
_cell.length_a   1.000
_cell.length_b   1.000
_cell.length_c   1.000
_cell.angle_alpha   90.00
_cell.angle_beta   90.00
_cell.angle_gamma   90.00
#
_symmetry.space_group_name_H-M   'P 1'
#
loop_
_entity.id
_entity.type
_entity.pdbx_description
1 polymer ?
#
loop_
_entity_poly.entity_id
_entity_poly.type
_entity_poly.pdbx_seq_one_letter_code
_entity_poly.pdbx_strand_id
1 'polypeptide(L)' 'SEDRCILTHNRVDYERLHLNYIQTEQQHSGIIVTPQNNAYEVAQRVGIILNTLTADEVFNQLLYV' A
#
# COMPACT_ATOMS: atom_id res chain seq x y z
N SER A 1 -13.75 1.46 12.54
CA SER A 1 -12.63 0.69 11.98
C SER A 1 -12.49 1.14 10.55
N GLU A 2 -11.37 1.76 10.20
CA GLU A 2 -11.26 2.46 8.92
C GLU A 2 -10.52 1.58 7.94
N ASP A 3 -11.21 1.09 6.91
CA ASP A 3 -10.67 0.36 5.77
C ASP A 3 -9.75 1.28 4.94
N ARG A 4 -8.55 1.54 5.46
CA ARG A 4 -7.60 2.49 4.89
C ARG A 4 -6.38 1.76 4.34
N CYS A 5 -6.08 2.02 3.08
CA CYS A 5 -4.82 1.63 2.46
C CYS A 5 -3.65 2.31 3.19
N ILE A 6 -2.58 1.56 3.41
CA ILE A 6 -1.36 2.09 4.02
C ILE A 6 -0.43 2.62 2.93
N LEU A 7 0.13 3.82 3.15
CA LEU A 7 1.16 4.41 2.32
C LEU A 7 2.45 4.54 3.13
N THR A 8 3.56 3.99 2.64
CA THR A 8 4.80 3.92 3.42
C THR A 8 6.04 4.00 2.53
N HIS A 9 7.13 4.54 3.08
CA HIS A 9 8.46 4.41 2.49
C HIS A 9 9.29 3.31 3.15
N ASN A 10 8.80 2.74 4.26
CA ASN A 10 9.46 1.67 4.99
C ASN A 10 9.17 0.31 4.35
N ARG A 11 9.88 0.02 3.25
CA ARG A 11 9.68 -1.21 2.46
C ARG A 11 9.81 -2.49 3.28
N VAL A 12 10.92 -2.65 4.01
CA VAL A 12 11.30 -3.92 4.64
C VAL A 12 10.28 -4.36 5.69
N ASP A 13 9.84 -3.42 6.54
CA ASP A 13 8.90 -3.77 7.60
C ASP A 13 7.50 -4.05 7.06
N TYR A 14 7.09 -3.35 6.00
CA TYR A 14 5.75 -3.53 5.42
C TYR A 14 5.65 -4.70 4.45
N GLU A 15 6.76 -5.12 3.82
CA GLU A 15 6.85 -6.42 3.14
C GLU A 15 6.64 -7.56 4.15
N ARG A 16 7.29 -7.49 5.31
CA ARG A 16 7.09 -8.47 6.40
C ARG A 16 5.67 -8.44 6.93
N LEU A 17 5.10 -7.24 7.12
CA LEU A 17 3.71 -7.10 7.56
C LEU A 17 2.74 -7.73 6.56
N HIS A 18 2.91 -7.47 5.27
CA HIS A 18 2.10 -8.10 4.22
C HIS A 18 2.21 -9.63 4.27
N LEU A 19 3.42 -10.18 4.37
CA LEU A 19 3.62 -11.62 4.51
C LEU A 19 2.94 -12.18 5.76
N ASN A 20 2.98 -11.47 6.89
CA ASN A 20 2.27 -11.87 8.10
C ASN A 20 0.74 -11.92 7.88
N TYR A 21 0.16 -10.95 7.16
CA TYR A 21 -1.26 -11.00 6.81
C TYR A 21 -1.59 -12.27 6.02
N ILE A 22 -0.83 -12.55 4.96
CA ILE A 22 -1.03 -13.75 4.12
C ILE A 22 -0.87 -15.04 4.93
N GLN A 23 0.17 -15.14 5.76
CA GLN A 23 0.46 -16.33 6.57
C GLN A 23 -0.58 -16.59 7.67
N THR A 24 -1.22 -15.53 8.17
CA THR A 24 -2.23 -15.64 9.24
C THR A 24 -3.67 -15.62 8.70
N GLU A 25 -3.83 -15.68 7.37
CA GLU A 25 -5.12 -15.55 6.67
C GLU A 25 -5.90 -14.28 7.06
N GLN A 26 -5.17 -13.25 7.48
CA GLN A 26 -5.73 -11.94 7.82
C GLN A 26 -5.72 -11.04 6.59
N GLN A 27 -6.65 -10.09 6.57
CA GLN A 27 -6.87 -9.20 5.45
C GLN A 27 -6.41 -7.77 5.78
N HIS A 28 -6.00 -7.02 4.76
CA HIS A 28 -5.68 -5.60 4.85
C HIS A 28 -6.18 -4.85 3.62
N SER A 29 -6.50 -3.57 3.78
CA SER A 29 -7.04 -2.70 2.71
C SER A 29 -5.97 -2.22 1.71
N GLY A 30 -4.88 -2.97 1.56
CA GLY A 30 -3.74 -2.66 0.69
C GLY A 30 -2.58 -1.91 1.34
N ILE A 31 -1.40 -2.09 0.77
CA ILE A 31 -0.15 -1.43 1.19
C ILE A 31 0.54 -0.91 -0.07
N ILE A 32 0.88 0.38 -0.09
CA ILE A 32 1.61 1.04 -1.17
C ILE A 32 2.98 1.46 -0.62
N VAL A 33 4.04 0.94 -1.23
CA VAL A 33 5.43 1.26 -0.90
C VAL A 33 5.96 2.28 -1.90
N THR A 34 6.54 3.37 -1.40
CA THR A 34 7.14 4.43 -2.22
C THR A 34 8.62 4.61 -1.87
N PRO A 35 9.45 5.11 -2.80
CA PRO A 35 10.74 5.68 -2.47
C PRO A 35 10.58 6.83 -1.47
N GLN A 36 11.66 7.13 -0.75
CA GLN A 36 11.73 8.28 0.14
C GLN A 36 11.93 9.57 -0.67
N ASN A 37 10.87 9.99 -1.36
CA ASN A 37 10.81 11.23 -2.13
C ASN A 37 10.07 12.32 -1.35
N ASN A 38 10.05 13.54 -1.88
CA ASN A 38 9.26 14.61 -1.29
C ASN A 38 7.76 14.30 -1.37
N ALA A 39 6.98 14.89 -0.47
CA ALA A 39 5.55 14.61 -0.34
C ALA A 39 4.74 14.90 -1.62
N TYR A 40 5.15 15.90 -2.41
CA TYR A 40 4.46 16.26 -3.65
C TYR A 40 4.59 15.17 -4.71
N GLU A 41 5.81 14.66 -4.90
CA GLU A 41 6.08 13.58 -5.86
C GLU A 41 5.38 12.28 -5.44
N VAL A 42 5.40 11.96 -4.14
CA VAL A 42 4.68 10.82 -3.58
C VAL A 42 3.17 10.96 -3.85
N ALA A 43 2.59 12.12 -3.55
CA ALA A 43 1.16 12.37 -3.78
C ALA A 43 0.79 12.25 -5.27
N GLN A 44 1.63 12.75 -6.18
CA GLN A 44 1.40 12.64 -7.62
C GLN A 44 1.40 11.18 -8.09
N ARG A 45 2.41 10.39 -7.70
CA ARG A 45 2.52 8.98 -8.10
C ARG A 45 1.40 8.13 -7.52
N VAL A 46 1.11 8.31 -6.23
CA VAL A 46 0.02 7.61 -5.55
C VAL A 46 -1.33 7.99 -6.15
N GLY A 47 -1.53 9.26 -6.50
CA GLY A 47 -2.76 9.73 -7.15
C GLY A 47 -3.03 9.02 -8.48
N ILE A 48 -2.00 8.71 -9.27
CA ILE A 48 -2.14 7.94 -10.51
C ILE A 48 -2.67 6.53 -10.21
N ILE A 49 -2.09 5.86 -9.22
CA ILE A 49 -2.51 4.50 -8.85
C ILE A 49 -3.94 4.47 -8.31
N LEU A 50 -4.26 5.38 -7.39
CA LEU A 50 -5.60 5.45 -6.80
C LEU A 50 -6.70 5.86 -7.80
N ASN A 51 -6.33 6.54 -8.90
CA ASN A 51 -7.26 6.82 -10.01
C ASN A 51 -7.42 5.64 -10.97
N THR A 52 -6.48 4.69 -10.95
CA THR A 52 -6.45 3.55 -11.88
C THR A 52 -7.05 2.29 -11.25
N LEU A 53 -6.83 2.10 -9.95
CA LEU A 53 -7.25 0.91 -9.21
C LEU A 53 -8.43 1.22 -8.31
N THR A 54 -9.39 0.30 -8.28
CA THR A 54 -10.49 0.26 -7.33
C THR A 54 -10.04 -0.26 -5.96
N ALA A 55 -10.86 -0.04 -4.93
CA ALA A 55 -10.57 -0.55 -3.58
C ALA A 55 -10.43 -2.09 -3.55
N ASP A 56 -11.24 -2.79 -4.34
CA ASP A 56 -11.19 -4.25 -4.44
C ASP A 56 -9.90 -4.74 -5.11
N GLU A 57 -9.38 -3.99 -6.09
CA GLU A 57 -8.10 -4.30 -6.74
C GLU A 57 -6.90 -4.03 -5.83
N VAL A 58 -7.04 -3.14 -4.85
CA VAL A 58 -5.98 -2.82 -3.86
C VAL A 58 -6.06 -3.74 -2.64
N PHE A 59 -7.21 -4.38 -2.41
CA PHE A 59 -7.45 -5.26 -1.26
C PHE A 59 -6.46 -6.43 -1.22
N ASN A 60 -5.83 -6.63 -0.06
CA ASN A 60 -4.76 -7.59 0.17
C ASN A 60 -3.56 -7.49 -0.79
N GLN A 61 -3.37 -6.36 -1.47
CA GLN A 61 -2.24 -6.16 -2.38
C GLN A 61 -1.11 -5.37 -1.73
N LEU A 62 0.13 -5.69 -2.15
CA LEU A 62 1.33 -4.91 -1.89
C LEU A 62 1.81 -4.30 -3.22
N LEU A 63 1.73 -2.98 -3.35
CA LEU A 63 2.02 -2.22 -4.57
C LEU A 63 3.25 -1.34 -4.40
N TYR A 64 3.91 -1.02 -5.52
CA TYR A 64 5.12 -0.19 -5.57
C TYR A 64 4.97 0.95 -6.58
N VAL A 65 5.47 2.14 -6.24
CA VAL A 65 5.29 3.38 -7.02
C VAL A 65 6.59 4.15 -7.18
#